data_AF-A0A8H4AS73-F1
#
_entry.id   AF-A0A8H4AS73-F1
#
_cell.length_a   1.000
_cell.length_b   1.000
_cell.length_c   1.000
_cell.angle_alpha   90.00
_cell.angle_beta   90.00
_cell.angle_gamma   90.00
#
_symmetry.space_group_name_H-M   'P 1'
#
loop_
_entity.id
_entity.type
_entity.pdbx_description
1 polymer ?
#
loop_
_entity_poly.entity_id
_entity_poly.type
_entity_poly.pdbx_seq_one_letter_code
_entity_poly.pdbx_strand_id
1 'polypeptide(L)'
;MFRYKIIMISNQAGLSPGKKTGDKKRTDFKNKIGQIADSLNISFEIYAAMAYDKYRKPMIGIWNYFVENRNVGVTVDKENSFYVGDAAGRIKNWKLGVSSDWTDTDRKFAENIGINFYTPEEFFDNVEVASFSYKGFDPKKLPRDVPLFIPSSSSQLALPAGQCEMVIFVGYPASGKSTFAKKWLVNAGYVHVNQDTLKTKQKCIRACETALKENKSVVIDNTNPSKESRKQYIDIAKQCGVPVRCFWFKASEALARHNNMYRHFNSENEIQPLPDIAFNVYNSKFFEPKLEEGFQEVIHINFIFEGNDHERKIFNLWYS
;
A
#
# COMPACT_ATOMS: atom_id res chain seq x y z
N MET A 1 -6.88 -1.46 42.05
CA MET A 1 -6.14 -0.38 41.37
C MET A 1 -5.41 -1.01 40.20
N PHE A 2 -5.76 -0.65 38.97
CA PHE A 2 -5.03 -1.14 37.79
C PHE A 2 -3.59 -0.59 37.83
N ARG A 3 -2.60 -1.47 37.65
CA ARG A 3 -1.20 -1.06 37.50
C ARG A 3 -0.86 -1.10 36.02
N TYR A 4 -0.60 0.07 35.44
CA TYR A 4 -0.23 0.21 34.05
C TYR A 4 1.29 0.22 33.88
N LYS A 5 1.80 -0.46 32.85
CA LYS A 5 3.15 -0.24 32.34
C LYS A 5 3.10 0.92 31.36
N ILE A 6 3.85 1.99 31.61
CA ILE A 6 3.83 3.20 30.78
C ILE A 6 4.85 3.06 29.66
N ILE A 7 4.39 3.24 28.42
CA ILE A 7 5.22 3.13 27.21
C ILE A 7 4.99 4.36 26.34
N MET A 8 6.07 5.02 25.95
CA MET A 8 6.07 6.11 24.99
C MET A 8 6.52 5.60 23.62
N ILE A 9 5.75 5.90 22.58
CA ILE A 9 6.06 5.51 21.20
C ILE A 9 6.07 6.74 20.32
N SER A 10 7.20 7.03 19.66
CA SER A 10 7.40 8.26 18.91
C SER A 10 8.03 8.03 17.54
N ASN A 11 7.47 8.67 16.50
CA ASN A 11 8.02 8.67 15.15
C ASN A 11 9.12 9.74 15.03
N GLN A 12 10.40 9.33 14.93
CA GLN A 12 11.58 10.20 15.06
C GLN A 12 12.57 10.06 13.88
N ALA A 13 12.08 10.26 12.65
CA ALA A 13 12.91 10.18 11.43
C ALA A 13 14.05 11.24 11.38
N GLY A 14 14.03 12.23 12.27
CA GLY A 14 15.14 13.20 12.43
C GLY A 14 16.39 12.60 13.09
N LEU A 15 16.27 11.44 13.75
CA LEU A 15 17.32 10.79 14.53
C LEU A 15 18.11 9.72 13.76
N SER A 16 17.72 9.42 12.52
CA SER A 16 18.31 8.34 11.71
C SER A 16 19.85 8.44 11.64
N PRO A 17 20.57 7.31 11.75
CA PRO A 17 22.02 7.26 11.51
C PRO A 17 22.40 7.81 10.14
N GLY A 18 23.60 8.39 10.01
CA GLY A 18 24.13 8.90 8.74
C GLY A 18 23.72 10.34 8.37
N LYS A 19 22.82 10.99 9.13
CA LYS A 19 22.63 12.44 9.01
C LYS A 19 23.77 13.18 9.71
N LYS A 20 24.31 14.26 9.10
CA LYS A 20 25.44 15.06 9.64
C LYS A 20 25.27 15.49 11.12
N THR A 21 24.03 15.62 11.59
CA THR A 21 23.69 16.02 12.98
C THR A 21 22.98 14.91 13.77
N GLY A 22 22.91 13.68 13.25
CA GLY A 22 22.14 12.58 13.83
C GLY A 22 22.60 12.20 15.23
N ASP A 23 23.91 12.11 15.45
CA ASP A 23 24.49 11.68 16.72
C ASP A 23 24.19 12.68 17.85
N LYS A 24 24.46 13.96 17.60
CA LYS A 24 24.11 15.05 18.53
C LYS A 24 22.62 15.05 18.83
N LYS A 25 21.76 14.97 17.82
CA LYS A 25 20.30 14.94 18.01
C LYS A 25 19.83 13.73 18.84
N ARG A 26 20.49 12.58 18.71
CA ARG A 26 20.18 11.40 19.55
C ARG A 26 20.58 11.63 21.00
N THR A 27 21.74 12.24 21.25
CA THR A 27 22.16 12.64 22.60
C THR A 27 21.18 13.65 23.20
N ASP A 28 20.85 14.72 22.46
CA ASP A 28 19.89 15.74 22.91
C ASP A 28 18.52 15.13 23.19
N PHE A 29 18.06 14.20 22.33
CA PHE A 29 16.82 13.47 22.55
C PHE A 29 16.86 12.65 23.85
N LYS A 30 17.93 11.87 24.10
CA LYS A 30 18.07 11.09 25.33
C LYS A 30 18.08 11.98 26.58
N ASN A 31 18.79 13.11 26.54
CA ASN A 31 18.81 14.07 27.64
C ASN A 31 17.41 14.65 27.91
N LYS A 32 16.68 15.00 26.85
CA LYS A 32 15.29 15.47 26.97
C LYS A 32 14.38 14.41 27.59
N ILE A 33 14.52 13.13 27.23
CA ILE A 33 13.75 12.05 27.84
C ILE A 33 14.09 11.90 29.32
N GLY A 34 15.38 12.00 29.71
CA GLY A 34 15.79 11.99 31.11
C GLY A 34 15.11 13.10 31.92
N GLN A 35 15.12 14.33 31.41
CA GLN A 35 14.46 15.47 32.05
C GLN A 35 12.94 15.28 32.18
N ILE A 36 12.29 14.67 31.19
CA ILE A 36 10.85 14.33 31.26
C ILE A 36 10.60 13.29 32.35
N ALA A 37 11.45 12.26 32.46
CA ALA A 37 11.35 11.24 33.49
C ALA A 37 11.51 11.84 34.90
N ASP A 38 12.52 12.70 35.08
CA ASP A 38 12.75 13.39 36.35
C ASP A 38 11.58 14.30 36.73
N SER A 39 11.03 15.04 35.76
CA SER A 39 9.92 15.97 35.99
C SER A 39 8.59 15.26 36.29
N LEU A 40 8.30 14.15 35.62
CA LEU A 40 7.05 13.41 35.84
C LEU A 40 7.13 12.48 37.05
N ASN A 41 8.34 12.12 37.49
CA ASN A 41 8.58 11.17 38.58
C ASN A 41 7.82 9.83 38.39
N ILE A 42 7.79 9.34 37.15
CA ILE A 42 7.17 8.06 36.77
C ILE A 42 8.16 7.20 35.99
N SER A 43 8.03 5.88 36.13
CA SER A 43 8.80 4.93 35.32
C SER A 43 8.09 4.66 33.99
N PHE A 44 8.81 4.83 32.88
CA PHE A 44 8.31 4.49 31.55
C PHE A 44 9.42 3.92 30.65
N GLU A 45 9.03 3.20 29.60
CA GLU A 45 9.91 2.83 28.49
C GLU A 45 9.60 3.70 27.27
N ILE A 46 10.62 4.08 26.48
CA ILE A 46 10.41 4.81 25.23
C ILE A 46 10.98 4.08 24.02
N TYR A 47 10.21 4.09 22.94
CA TYR A 47 10.57 3.58 21.62
C TYR A 47 10.50 4.69 20.58
N ALA A 48 11.62 4.95 19.90
CA ALA A 48 11.75 5.99 18.88
C ALA A 48 11.98 5.37 17.49
N ALA A 49 10.96 5.41 16.62
CA ALA A 49 11.05 4.89 15.25
C ALA A 49 11.84 5.86 14.36
N MET A 50 13.06 5.49 13.99
CA MET A 50 13.98 6.37 13.24
C MET A 50 13.91 6.21 11.72
N ALA A 51 13.26 5.16 11.21
CA ALA A 51 13.16 4.86 9.79
C ALA A 51 11.68 4.82 9.35
N TYR A 52 11.46 4.74 8.04
CA TYR A 52 10.16 4.50 7.44
C TYR A 52 9.99 3.00 7.20
N ASP A 53 9.86 2.26 8.29
CA ASP A 53 9.79 0.80 8.31
C ASP A 53 8.64 0.32 9.22
N LYS A 54 8.60 -0.99 9.51
CA LYS A 54 7.54 -1.61 10.32
C LYS A 54 7.44 -1.07 11.75
N TYR A 55 8.45 -0.36 12.24
CA TYR A 55 8.45 0.23 13.58
C TYR A 55 7.79 1.61 13.62
N ARG A 56 7.63 2.27 12.47
CA ARG A 56 7.01 3.59 12.40
C ARG A 56 5.49 3.48 12.52
N LYS A 57 4.85 4.30 13.35
CA LYS A 57 3.38 4.37 13.38
C LYS A 57 2.86 4.81 11.99
N PRO A 58 1.76 4.21 11.47
CA PRO A 58 0.79 3.36 12.17
C PRO A 58 1.13 1.86 12.25
N MET A 59 2.26 1.42 11.72
CA MET A 59 2.67 0.01 11.77
C MET A 59 2.93 -0.44 13.21
N ILE A 60 2.70 -1.72 13.48
CA ILE A 60 2.68 -2.28 14.84
C ILE A 60 4.00 -2.93 15.27
N GLY A 61 5.10 -2.70 14.54
CA GLY A 61 6.37 -3.36 14.83
C GLY A 61 6.92 -3.05 16.23
N ILE A 62 6.76 -1.81 16.72
CA ILE A 62 7.15 -1.46 18.10
C ILE A 62 6.30 -2.21 19.12
N TRP A 63 5.00 -2.33 18.88
CA TRP A 63 4.09 -3.07 19.75
C TRP A 63 4.47 -4.54 19.82
N ASN A 64 4.68 -5.19 18.67
CA ASN A 64 5.09 -6.59 18.62
C ASN A 64 6.43 -6.81 19.33
N TYR A 65 7.43 -5.96 19.06
CA TYR A 65 8.71 -6.02 19.75
C TYR A 65 8.55 -5.91 21.26
N PHE A 66 7.74 -4.96 21.74
CA PHE A 66 7.46 -4.77 23.16
C PHE A 66 6.85 -6.03 23.77
N VAL A 67 5.77 -6.57 23.18
CA VAL A 67 5.06 -7.75 23.71
C VAL A 67 6.00 -8.96 23.76
N GLU A 68 6.76 -9.19 22.70
CA GLU A 68 7.62 -10.36 22.57
C GLU A 68 8.89 -10.29 23.43
N ASN A 69 9.50 -9.11 23.59
CA ASN A 69 10.84 -8.97 24.15
C ASN A 69 10.89 -8.22 25.48
N ARG A 70 9.88 -7.41 25.80
CA ARG A 70 9.91 -6.42 26.90
C ARG A 70 8.73 -6.54 27.85
N ASN A 71 7.76 -7.40 27.54
CA ASN A 71 6.65 -7.77 28.39
C ASN A 71 6.58 -9.29 28.65
N VAL A 72 7.75 -9.95 28.57
CA VAL A 72 7.92 -11.40 28.57
C VAL A 72 7.19 -12.06 29.74
N GLY A 73 6.36 -13.06 29.44
CA GLY A 73 5.61 -13.84 30.42
C GLY A 73 4.28 -13.20 30.88
N VAL A 74 3.97 -11.97 30.45
CA VAL A 74 2.72 -11.29 30.79
C VAL A 74 1.90 -11.01 29.54
N THR A 75 0.76 -11.70 29.42
CA THR A 75 -0.22 -11.43 28.38
C THR A 75 -0.80 -10.03 28.57
N VAL A 76 -0.76 -9.22 27.51
CA VAL A 76 -1.35 -7.88 27.53
C VAL A 76 -2.86 -7.98 27.43
N ASP A 77 -3.55 -7.45 28.42
CA ASP A 77 -4.99 -7.21 28.36
C ASP A 77 -5.28 -6.02 27.45
N LYS A 78 -5.67 -6.30 26.20
CA LYS A 78 -5.98 -5.27 25.20
C LYS A 78 -7.25 -4.48 25.53
N GLU A 79 -8.21 -5.10 26.19
CA GLU A 79 -9.50 -4.47 26.52
C GLU A 79 -9.30 -3.33 27.52
N ASN A 80 -8.43 -3.54 28.50
CA ASN A 80 -8.08 -2.54 29.51
C ASN A 80 -6.83 -1.72 29.16
N SER A 81 -6.20 -1.97 28.00
CA SER A 81 -5.09 -1.16 27.47
C SER A 81 -5.59 -0.04 26.57
N PHE A 82 -4.82 1.04 26.48
CA PHE A 82 -5.14 2.18 25.63
C PHE A 82 -3.89 2.91 25.13
N TYR A 83 -4.06 3.68 24.06
CA TYR A 83 -3.03 4.56 23.51
C TYR A 83 -3.52 6.01 23.54
N VAL A 84 -2.66 6.93 23.99
CA VAL A 84 -2.96 8.37 24.02
C VAL A 84 -2.02 9.09 23.05
N GLY A 85 -2.57 9.86 22.11
CA GLY A 85 -1.77 10.55 21.09
C GLY A 85 -2.51 11.68 20.38
N ASP A 86 -1.75 12.67 19.91
CA ASP A 86 -2.28 13.88 19.27
C ASP A 86 -2.49 13.72 17.76
N ALA A 87 -1.83 12.75 17.12
CA ALA A 87 -2.08 12.43 15.71
C ALA A 87 -3.38 11.62 15.55
N ALA A 88 -4.50 12.30 15.77
CA ALA A 88 -5.82 11.71 15.94
C ALA A 88 -6.77 11.94 14.75
N GLY A 89 -6.34 12.68 13.73
CA GLY A 89 -7.18 12.98 12.55
C GLY A 89 -8.36 13.89 12.84
N ARG A 90 -8.30 14.70 13.91
CA ARG A 90 -9.38 15.64 14.25
C ARG A 90 -9.63 16.63 13.11
N ILE A 91 -10.90 16.89 12.82
CA ILE A 91 -11.30 17.81 11.73
C ILE A 91 -11.14 19.27 12.14
N LYS A 92 -11.13 20.19 11.17
CA LYS A 92 -11.04 21.63 11.45
C LYS A 92 -12.15 22.07 12.41
N ASN A 93 -11.82 22.93 13.35
CA ASN A 93 -12.69 23.43 14.40
C ASN A 93 -13.16 22.36 15.42
N TRP A 94 -12.42 21.27 15.61
CA TRP A 94 -12.66 20.35 16.74
C TRP A 94 -12.54 21.07 18.10
N LYS A 95 -11.75 22.15 18.15
CA LYS A 95 -11.77 23.20 19.15
C LYS A 95 -11.85 24.54 18.41
N LEU A 96 -12.61 25.50 18.93
CA LEU A 96 -12.87 26.76 18.23
C LEU A 96 -11.55 27.43 17.79
N GLY A 97 -11.42 27.69 16.49
CA GLY A 97 -10.23 28.32 15.90
C GLY A 97 -9.04 27.38 15.65
N VAL A 98 -9.15 26.08 15.94
CA VAL A 98 -8.07 25.11 15.78
C VAL A 98 -8.16 24.41 14.42
N SER A 99 -7.03 24.29 13.73
CA SER A 99 -6.93 23.56 12.47
C SER A 99 -7.09 22.04 12.66
N SER A 100 -7.38 21.32 11.59
CA SER A 100 -7.36 19.85 11.61
C SER A 100 -5.97 19.32 11.97
N ASP A 101 -5.91 18.16 12.60
CA ASP A 101 -4.63 17.48 12.85
C ASP A 101 -3.88 17.22 11.54
N TRP A 102 -2.56 17.28 11.58
CA TRP A 102 -1.72 17.03 10.40
C TRP A 102 -1.81 15.56 9.95
N THR A 103 -1.91 14.62 10.89
CA THR A 103 -1.98 13.17 10.64
C THR A 103 -2.89 12.48 11.67
N ASP A 104 -3.20 11.21 11.42
CA ASP A 104 -4.04 10.32 12.21
C ASP A 104 -3.28 9.02 12.60
N THR A 105 -1.94 9.05 12.52
CA THR A 105 -1.08 7.88 12.75
C THR A 105 -1.20 7.27 14.15
N ASP A 106 -1.51 8.05 15.19
CA ASP A 106 -1.66 7.54 16.56
C ASP A 106 -2.97 6.76 16.71
N ARG A 107 -4.07 7.31 16.17
CA ARG A 107 -5.36 6.63 16.14
C ARG A 107 -5.29 5.33 15.35
N LYS A 108 -4.68 5.39 14.16
CA LYS A 108 -4.46 4.21 13.30
C LYS A 108 -3.57 3.16 13.95
N PHE A 109 -2.53 3.57 14.68
CA PHE A 109 -1.67 2.65 15.42
C PHE A 109 -2.45 1.89 16.49
N ALA A 110 -3.26 2.59 17.30
CA ALA A 110 -4.12 1.97 18.30
C ALA A 110 -5.12 0.99 17.68
N GLU A 111 -5.75 1.39 16.57
CA GLU A 111 -6.71 0.55 15.84
C GLU A 111 -6.06 -0.69 15.22
N ASN A 112 -4.85 -0.56 14.68
CA ASN A 112 -4.08 -1.70 14.16
C ASN A 112 -3.76 -2.72 15.26
N ILE A 113 -3.49 -2.26 16.48
CA ILE A 113 -3.26 -3.14 17.63
C ILE A 113 -4.58 -3.73 18.13
N GLY A 114 -5.68 -2.98 18.04
CA GLY A 114 -6.97 -3.30 18.62
C GLY A 114 -7.04 -2.95 20.11
N ILE A 115 -6.57 -1.76 20.48
CA ILE A 115 -6.70 -1.17 21.83
C ILE A 115 -7.46 0.15 21.77
N ASN A 116 -7.97 0.60 22.91
CA ASN A 116 -8.67 1.89 23.00
C ASN A 116 -7.74 3.06 22.64
N PHE A 117 -8.31 4.12 22.08
CA PHE A 117 -7.57 5.34 21.72
C PHE A 117 -8.22 6.57 22.34
N TYR A 118 -7.38 7.46 22.85
CA TYR A 118 -7.78 8.77 23.34
C TYR A 118 -6.83 9.85 22.82
N THR A 119 -7.34 11.05 22.62
CA THR A 119 -6.49 12.24 22.51
C THR A 119 -6.03 12.70 23.90
N PRO A 120 -4.95 13.52 23.99
CA PRO A 120 -4.52 14.07 25.28
C PRO A 120 -5.63 14.83 26.00
N GLU A 121 -6.42 15.63 25.27
CA GLU A 121 -7.52 16.42 25.84
C GLU A 121 -8.67 15.52 26.34
N GLU A 122 -9.00 14.46 25.60
CA GLU A 122 -9.99 13.47 26.04
C GLU A 122 -9.53 12.73 27.31
N PHE A 123 -8.24 12.36 27.38
CA PHE A 123 -7.74 11.51 28.46
C PHE A 123 -7.37 12.27 29.74
N PHE A 124 -6.67 13.41 29.61
CA PHE A 124 -6.13 14.14 30.76
C PHE A 124 -7.04 15.29 31.21
N ASP A 125 -7.73 15.95 30.27
CA ASP A 125 -8.59 17.10 30.56
C ASP A 125 -10.09 16.71 30.65
N ASN A 126 -10.41 15.44 30.40
CA ASN A 126 -11.78 14.90 30.39
C ASN A 126 -12.73 15.68 29.47
N VAL A 127 -12.20 16.11 28.31
CA VAL A 127 -12.95 16.84 27.27
C VAL A 127 -13.72 15.84 26.40
N GLU A 128 -14.87 16.27 25.87
CA GLU A 128 -15.66 15.46 24.94
C GLU A 128 -14.87 15.05 23.69
N VAL A 129 -15.22 13.87 23.17
CA VAL A 129 -14.56 13.29 22.00
C VAL A 129 -14.70 14.19 20.79
N ALA A 130 -13.56 14.58 20.23
CA ALA A 130 -13.50 15.42 19.05
C ALA A 130 -13.93 14.63 17.80
N SER A 131 -14.67 15.29 16.91
CA SER A 131 -14.93 14.73 15.57
C SER A 131 -13.62 14.52 14.80
N PHE A 132 -13.49 13.38 14.14
CA PHE A 132 -12.30 13.00 13.39
C PHE A 132 -12.65 12.31 12.07
N SER A 133 -11.68 12.24 11.15
CA SER A 133 -11.79 11.42 9.96
C SER A 133 -10.45 10.75 9.64
N TYR A 134 -10.53 9.48 9.22
CA TYR A 134 -9.35 8.79 8.72
C TYR A 134 -8.91 9.37 7.38
N LYS A 135 -7.61 9.67 7.28
CA LYS A 135 -6.94 10.11 6.06
C LYS A 135 -6.47 8.89 5.27
N GLY A 136 -6.52 8.97 3.94
CA GLY A 136 -6.00 7.92 3.07
C GLY A 136 -7.00 6.78 2.79
N PHE A 137 -6.47 5.63 2.38
CA PHE A 137 -7.28 4.47 2.00
C PHE A 137 -7.64 3.62 3.22
N ASP A 138 -8.93 3.41 3.43
CA ASP A 138 -9.45 2.49 4.45
C ASP A 138 -9.61 1.09 3.84
N PRO A 139 -8.71 0.13 4.14
CA PRO A 139 -8.77 -1.21 3.58
C PRO A 139 -9.97 -2.02 4.06
N LYS A 140 -10.58 -1.66 5.20
CA LYS A 140 -11.77 -2.33 5.72
C LYS A 140 -13.00 -2.03 4.88
N LYS A 141 -13.00 -0.89 4.17
CA LYS A 141 -14.05 -0.48 3.22
C LYS A 141 -13.89 -1.08 1.82
N LEU A 142 -12.85 -1.87 1.56
CA LEU A 142 -12.69 -2.53 0.27
C LEU A 142 -13.86 -3.51 0.03
N PRO A 143 -14.64 -3.33 -1.06
CA PRO A 143 -15.76 -4.22 -1.39
C PRO A 143 -15.31 -5.68 -1.50
N ARG A 144 -16.18 -6.61 -1.06
CA ARG A 144 -15.93 -8.07 -1.16
C ARG A 144 -16.62 -8.69 -2.37
N ASP A 145 -17.85 -8.25 -2.64
CA ASP A 145 -18.72 -8.87 -3.63
C ASP A 145 -18.75 -8.04 -4.92
N VAL A 146 -17.58 -7.93 -5.57
CA VAL A 146 -17.44 -7.32 -6.89
C VAL A 146 -17.04 -8.38 -7.91
N PRO A 147 -17.56 -8.34 -9.16
CA PRO A 147 -17.13 -9.26 -10.19
C PRO A 147 -15.63 -9.05 -10.47
N LEU A 148 -14.90 -10.11 -10.83
CA LEU A 148 -13.46 -10.00 -11.16
C LEU A 148 -13.20 -9.01 -12.29
N PHE A 149 -14.09 -8.97 -13.28
CA PHE A 149 -14.01 -8.06 -14.40
C PHE A 149 -15.37 -7.61 -14.93
N ILE A 150 -15.37 -6.48 -15.64
CA ILE A 150 -16.53 -5.86 -16.28
C ILE A 150 -16.15 -5.52 -17.75
N PRO A 151 -17.04 -5.79 -18.74
CA PRO A 151 -18.36 -6.40 -18.60
C PRO A 151 -18.27 -7.89 -18.25
N SER A 152 -19.13 -8.37 -17.36
CA SER A 152 -19.13 -9.79 -16.95
C SER A 152 -19.60 -10.74 -18.05
N SER A 153 -20.20 -10.19 -19.12
CA SER A 153 -20.52 -10.90 -20.36
C SER A 153 -19.30 -11.08 -21.28
N SER A 154 -18.14 -10.51 -20.94
CA SER A 154 -16.93 -10.66 -21.74
C SER A 154 -16.49 -12.12 -21.84
N SER A 155 -16.22 -12.55 -23.07
CA SER A 155 -15.66 -13.86 -23.40
C SER A 155 -14.26 -14.00 -22.79
N GLN A 156 -14.14 -14.88 -21.77
CA GLN A 156 -12.94 -15.50 -21.19
C GLN A 156 -11.67 -14.61 -21.02
N LEU A 157 -11.06 -14.66 -19.84
CA LEU A 157 -9.80 -13.95 -19.57
C LEU A 157 -8.65 -14.38 -20.50
N ALA A 158 -8.59 -15.66 -20.87
CA ALA A 158 -7.66 -16.19 -21.86
C ALA A 158 -8.46 -16.78 -23.02
N LEU A 159 -7.95 -16.64 -24.25
CA LEU A 159 -8.54 -17.27 -25.42
C LEU A 159 -8.28 -18.79 -25.42
N PRO A 160 -9.14 -19.59 -26.07
CA PRO A 160 -8.92 -21.01 -26.26
C PRO A 160 -7.63 -21.30 -27.05
N ALA A 161 -7.12 -22.53 -26.90
CA ALA A 161 -5.97 -23.01 -27.66
C ALA A 161 -6.20 -22.87 -29.17
N GLY A 162 -5.17 -22.39 -29.89
CA GLY A 162 -5.22 -22.17 -31.35
C GLY A 162 -5.60 -20.75 -31.77
N GLN A 163 -6.04 -19.90 -30.84
CA GLN A 163 -6.20 -18.46 -31.09
C GLN A 163 -4.99 -17.69 -30.54
N CYS A 164 -4.63 -16.61 -31.22
CA CYS A 164 -3.54 -15.71 -30.84
C CYS A 164 -4.11 -14.32 -30.58
N GLU A 165 -3.74 -13.71 -29.46
CA GLU A 165 -4.05 -12.31 -29.17
C GLU A 165 -2.91 -11.60 -28.43
N MET A 166 -3.00 -10.28 -28.39
CA MET A 166 -2.23 -9.46 -27.47
C MET A 166 -3.14 -8.88 -26.39
N VAL A 167 -2.77 -9.04 -25.12
CA VAL A 167 -3.41 -8.37 -24.01
C VAL A 167 -2.49 -7.29 -23.46
N ILE A 168 -2.95 -6.04 -23.44
CA ILE A 168 -2.22 -4.92 -22.86
C ILE A 168 -2.83 -4.59 -21.50
N PHE A 169 -2.01 -4.63 -20.44
CA PHE A 169 -2.47 -4.20 -19.13
C PHE A 169 -2.32 -2.69 -18.96
N VAL A 170 -3.30 -2.06 -18.30
CA VAL A 170 -3.27 -0.66 -17.93
C VAL A 170 -3.61 -0.55 -16.44
N GLY A 171 -2.80 0.16 -15.66
CA GLY A 171 -3.09 0.35 -14.23
C GLY A 171 -1.88 0.76 -13.40
N TYR A 172 -2.14 1.33 -12.22
CA TYR A 172 -1.11 1.75 -11.28
C TYR A 172 -0.06 0.67 -11.02
N PRO A 173 1.22 1.01 -10.84
CA PRO A 173 2.16 0.06 -10.24
C PRO A 173 1.59 -0.48 -8.91
N ALA A 174 1.95 -1.72 -8.55
CA ALA A 174 1.41 -2.43 -7.38
C ALA A 174 -0.12 -2.66 -7.34
N SER A 175 -0.85 -2.52 -8.45
CA SER A 175 -2.29 -2.82 -8.53
C SER A 175 -2.66 -4.31 -8.68
N GLY A 176 -1.70 -5.23 -8.58
CA GLY A 176 -1.94 -6.68 -8.73
C GLY A 176 -1.78 -7.24 -10.16
N LYS A 177 -1.42 -6.40 -11.14
CA LYS A 177 -1.23 -6.77 -12.56
C LYS A 177 -0.38 -8.03 -12.77
N SER A 178 0.85 -8.05 -12.26
CA SER A 178 1.75 -9.19 -12.50
C SER A 178 1.26 -10.49 -11.88
N THR A 179 0.60 -10.43 -10.72
CA THR A 179 -0.06 -11.59 -10.11
C THR A 179 -1.21 -12.07 -10.99
N PHE A 180 -2.04 -11.15 -11.50
CA PHE A 180 -3.13 -11.46 -12.40
C PHE A 180 -2.65 -12.09 -13.72
N ALA A 181 -1.61 -11.52 -14.35
CA ALA A 181 -1.00 -12.08 -15.56
C ALA A 181 -0.57 -13.52 -15.33
N LYS A 182 0.19 -13.78 -14.27
CA LYS A 182 0.66 -15.13 -13.94
C LYS A 182 -0.49 -16.11 -13.79
N LYS A 183 -1.48 -15.74 -12.97
CA LYS A 183 -2.62 -16.60 -12.63
C LYS A 183 -3.48 -16.96 -13.84
N TRP A 184 -3.83 -15.97 -14.66
CA TRP A 184 -4.89 -16.12 -15.67
C TRP A 184 -4.39 -16.25 -17.10
N LEU A 185 -3.22 -15.68 -17.43
CA LEU A 185 -2.72 -15.63 -18.81
C LEU A 185 -1.48 -16.51 -18.99
N VAL A 186 -0.47 -16.37 -18.14
CA VAL A 186 0.79 -17.13 -18.27
C VAL A 186 0.54 -18.62 -18.05
N ASN A 187 -0.25 -18.98 -17.03
CA ASN A 187 -0.68 -20.37 -16.82
C ASN A 187 -1.53 -20.92 -17.98
N ALA A 188 -2.15 -20.05 -18.78
CA ALA A 188 -2.88 -20.42 -19.99
C ALA A 188 -1.99 -20.42 -21.26
N GLY A 189 -0.67 -20.20 -21.12
CA GLY A 189 0.31 -20.27 -22.20
C GLY A 189 0.72 -18.94 -22.81
N TYR A 190 0.30 -17.79 -22.25
CA TYR A 190 0.68 -16.48 -22.78
C TYR A 190 2.14 -16.18 -22.46
N VAL A 191 2.86 -15.62 -23.43
CA VAL A 191 4.21 -15.09 -23.21
C VAL A 191 4.12 -13.83 -22.35
N HIS A 192 4.83 -13.84 -21.21
CA HIS A 192 4.84 -12.72 -20.26
C HIS A 192 5.89 -11.68 -20.64
N VAL A 193 5.45 -10.52 -21.14
CA VAL A 193 6.32 -9.39 -21.44
C VAL A 193 6.20 -8.36 -20.32
N ASN A 194 7.23 -8.29 -19.48
CA ASN A 194 7.30 -7.38 -18.33
C ASN A 194 8.65 -6.65 -18.33
N GLN A 195 8.62 -5.32 -18.25
CA GLN A 195 9.82 -4.48 -18.30
C GLN A 195 10.70 -4.58 -17.05
N ASP A 196 10.16 -4.93 -15.88
CA ASP A 196 10.97 -5.14 -14.67
C ASP A 196 11.90 -6.34 -14.82
N THR A 197 11.44 -7.37 -15.54
CA THR A 197 12.23 -8.56 -15.90
C THR A 197 13.13 -8.29 -17.10
N LEU A 198 12.59 -7.73 -18.18
CA LEU A 198 13.31 -7.50 -19.44
C LEU A 198 14.20 -6.24 -19.43
N LYS A 199 14.14 -5.44 -18.35
CA LYS A 199 14.89 -4.22 -18.06
C LYS A 199 14.60 -3.02 -18.98
N THR A 200 14.47 -3.22 -20.29
CA THR A 200 14.29 -2.12 -21.25
C THR A 200 13.03 -2.26 -22.09
N LYS A 201 12.46 -1.13 -22.47
CA LYS A 201 11.28 -1.07 -23.36
C LYS A 201 11.55 -1.74 -24.71
N GLN A 202 12.74 -1.54 -25.28
CA GLN A 202 13.13 -2.17 -26.55
C GLN A 202 13.18 -3.70 -26.47
N LYS A 203 13.65 -4.26 -25.34
CA LYS A 203 13.61 -5.70 -25.12
C LYS A 203 12.18 -6.22 -25.01
N CYS A 204 11.27 -5.46 -24.40
CA CYS A 204 9.85 -5.79 -24.35
C CYS A 204 9.21 -5.81 -25.74
N ILE A 205 9.52 -4.80 -26.57
CA ILE A 205 9.04 -4.72 -27.96
C ILE A 205 9.52 -5.94 -28.76
N ARG A 206 10.82 -6.26 -28.70
CA ARG A 206 11.37 -7.44 -29.40
C ARG A 206 10.75 -8.75 -28.93
N ALA A 207 10.62 -8.95 -27.62
CA ALA A 207 10.00 -10.16 -27.07
C ALA A 207 8.55 -10.31 -27.53
N CYS A 208 7.80 -9.21 -27.58
CA CYS A 208 6.45 -9.15 -28.12
C CYS A 208 6.42 -9.54 -29.61
N GLU A 209 7.24 -8.90 -30.44
CA GLU A 209 7.33 -9.18 -31.88
C GLU A 209 7.68 -10.64 -32.17
N THR A 210 8.67 -11.20 -31.46
CA THR A 210 9.07 -12.60 -31.61
C THR A 210 7.92 -13.54 -31.25
N ALA A 211 7.27 -13.33 -30.12
CA ALA A 211 6.18 -14.19 -29.67
C ALA A 211 4.98 -14.18 -30.63
N LEU A 212 4.59 -13.01 -31.14
CA LEU A 212 3.50 -12.91 -32.12
C LEU A 212 3.84 -13.57 -33.46
N LYS A 213 5.09 -13.45 -33.93
CA LYS A 213 5.56 -14.15 -35.15
C LYS A 213 5.56 -15.67 -35.00
N GLU A 214 5.72 -16.17 -33.78
CA GLU A 214 5.59 -17.60 -33.43
C GLU A 214 4.14 -18.01 -33.16
N ASN A 215 3.16 -17.14 -33.44
CA ASN A 215 1.73 -17.34 -33.19
C ASN A 215 1.40 -17.67 -31.72
N LYS A 216 2.12 -17.06 -30.78
CA LYS A 216 1.88 -17.18 -29.34
C LYS A 216 1.19 -15.92 -28.82
N SER A 217 0.15 -16.11 -28.01
CA SER A 217 -0.49 -14.99 -27.31
C SER A 217 0.48 -14.32 -26.34
N VAL A 218 0.36 -12.99 -26.20
CA VAL A 218 1.28 -12.17 -25.40
C VAL A 218 0.50 -11.32 -24.40
N VAL A 219 1.00 -11.24 -23.17
CA VAL A 219 0.55 -10.24 -22.19
C VAL A 219 1.64 -9.19 -21.97
N ILE A 220 1.31 -7.91 -22.18
CA ILE A 220 2.15 -6.76 -21.89
C ILE A 220 1.84 -6.26 -20.46
N ASP A 221 2.56 -6.81 -19.49
CA ASP A 221 2.44 -6.51 -18.06
C ASP A 221 3.36 -5.34 -17.67
N ASN A 222 3.01 -4.16 -18.16
CA ASN A 222 3.60 -2.87 -17.77
C ASN A 222 2.48 -1.94 -17.27
N THR A 223 2.81 -0.73 -16.83
CA THR A 223 1.79 0.24 -16.37
C THR A 223 0.98 0.85 -17.53
N ASN A 224 1.61 1.02 -18.70
CA ASN A 224 1.04 1.54 -19.95
C ASN A 224 0.06 2.75 -19.79
N PRO A 225 0.48 3.83 -19.11
CA PRO A 225 -0.42 4.92 -18.74
C PRO A 225 -0.93 5.74 -19.94
N SER A 226 -0.10 5.94 -20.97
CA SER A 226 -0.40 6.89 -22.06
C SER A 226 -0.77 6.19 -23.37
N LYS A 227 -1.48 6.90 -24.26
CA LYS A 227 -1.79 6.44 -25.62
C LYS A 227 -0.55 6.03 -26.39
N GLU A 228 0.52 6.82 -26.31
CA GLU A 228 1.77 6.59 -27.03
C GLU A 228 2.47 5.31 -26.53
N SER A 229 2.35 5.02 -25.23
CA SER A 229 2.90 3.78 -24.67
C SER A 229 2.17 2.54 -25.19
N ARG A 230 0.85 2.61 -25.33
CA ARG A 230 0.00 1.51 -25.84
C ARG A 230 0.09 1.38 -27.36
N LYS A 231 0.13 2.50 -28.08
CA LYS A 231 0.19 2.56 -29.55
C LYS A 231 1.32 1.70 -30.13
N GLN A 232 2.50 1.71 -29.51
CA GLN A 232 3.63 0.91 -30.00
C GLN A 232 3.32 -0.59 -30.04
N TYR A 233 2.64 -1.12 -29.03
CA TYR A 233 2.24 -2.53 -28.99
C TYR A 233 1.05 -2.81 -29.91
N ILE A 234 0.08 -1.89 -29.98
CA ILE A 234 -1.06 -2.01 -30.89
C ILE A 234 -0.60 -2.03 -32.34
N ASP A 235 0.37 -1.20 -32.72
CA ASP A 235 0.90 -1.16 -34.09
C ASP A 235 1.61 -2.48 -34.45
N ILE A 236 2.34 -3.11 -33.51
CA ILE A 236 2.96 -4.44 -33.70
C ILE A 236 1.88 -5.50 -33.91
N ALA A 237 0.84 -5.52 -33.07
CA ALA A 237 -0.25 -6.48 -33.20
C ALA A 237 -0.96 -6.35 -34.56
N LYS A 238 -1.23 -5.11 -34.99
CA LYS A 238 -1.83 -4.81 -36.30
C LYS A 238 -0.96 -5.32 -37.46
N GLN A 239 0.35 -5.12 -37.39
CA GLN A 239 1.29 -5.64 -38.40
C GLN A 239 1.30 -7.17 -38.46
N CYS A 240 1.09 -7.85 -37.33
CA CYS A 240 0.98 -9.30 -37.25
C CYS A 240 -0.44 -9.84 -37.53
N GLY A 241 -1.43 -8.98 -37.75
CA GLY A 241 -2.83 -9.39 -37.93
C GLY A 241 -3.47 -9.99 -36.67
N VAL A 242 -2.95 -9.66 -35.48
CA VAL A 242 -3.38 -10.22 -34.20
C VAL A 242 -4.31 -9.23 -33.46
N PRO A 243 -5.46 -9.69 -32.92
CA PRO A 243 -6.35 -8.84 -32.14
C PRO A 243 -5.71 -8.36 -30.83
N VAL A 244 -6.14 -7.20 -30.35
CA VAL A 244 -5.64 -6.60 -29.10
C VAL A 244 -6.79 -6.33 -28.14
N ARG A 245 -6.69 -6.84 -26.91
CA ARG A 245 -7.57 -6.46 -25.79
C ARG A 245 -6.81 -5.63 -24.76
N CYS A 246 -7.52 -4.72 -24.09
CA CYS A 246 -7.00 -3.93 -22.98
C CYS A 246 -7.59 -4.45 -21.67
N PHE A 247 -6.74 -4.83 -20.71
CA PHE A 247 -7.20 -5.12 -19.34
C PHE A 247 -6.82 -3.95 -18.45
N TRP A 248 -7.81 -3.12 -18.13
CA TRP A 248 -7.64 -1.93 -17.31
C TRP A 248 -7.96 -2.20 -15.85
N PHE A 249 -6.92 -2.28 -15.02
CA PHE A 249 -7.02 -2.48 -13.58
C PHE A 249 -7.52 -1.21 -12.91
N LYS A 250 -8.68 -1.33 -12.25
CA LYS A 250 -9.43 -0.21 -11.64
C LYS A 250 -9.03 0.10 -10.20
N ALA A 251 -7.97 -0.53 -9.68
CA ALA A 251 -7.43 -0.18 -8.37
C ALA A 251 -7.08 1.33 -8.35
N SER A 252 -7.59 2.06 -7.36
CA SER A 252 -7.28 3.48 -7.19
C SER A 252 -5.81 3.67 -6.80
N GLU A 253 -5.29 4.90 -6.93
CA GLU A 253 -3.94 5.23 -6.45
C GLU A 253 -3.76 4.84 -4.98
N ALA A 254 -4.73 5.21 -4.15
CA ALA A 254 -4.68 4.99 -2.71
C ALA A 254 -4.65 3.49 -2.37
N LEU A 255 -5.46 2.68 -3.08
CA LEU A 255 -5.42 1.22 -2.95
C LEU A 255 -4.11 0.60 -3.48
N ALA A 256 -3.58 1.11 -4.59
CA ALA A 256 -2.31 0.62 -5.13
C ALA A 256 -1.13 0.93 -4.20
N ARG A 257 -1.12 2.11 -3.57
CA ARG A 257 -0.14 2.50 -2.54
C ARG A 257 -0.28 1.65 -1.28
N HIS A 258 -1.51 1.40 -0.83
CA HIS A 258 -1.79 0.47 0.27
C HIS A 258 -1.23 -0.92 -0.03
N ASN A 259 -1.55 -1.46 -1.21
CA ASN A 259 -1.08 -2.78 -1.64
C ASN A 259 0.45 -2.83 -1.79
N ASN A 260 1.10 -1.73 -2.17
CA ASN A 260 2.55 -1.62 -2.21
C ASN A 260 3.18 -1.79 -0.81
N MET A 261 2.61 -1.14 0.21
CA MET A 261 3.07 -1.29 1.60
C MET A 261 2.74 -2.67 2.17
N TYR A 262 1.51 -3.16 1.94
CA TYR A 262 1.10 -4.51 2.33
C TYR A 262 2.09 -5.56 1.80
N ARG A 263 2.43 -5.50 0.51
CA ARG A 263 3.40 -6.43 -0.08
C ARG A 263 4.78 -6.30 0.55
N HIS A 264 5.25 -5.09 0.81
CA HIS A 264 6.56 -4.87 1.42
C HIS A 264 6.66 -5.46 2.84
N PHE A 265 5.68 -5.17 3.69
CA PHE A 265 5.70 -5.61 5.09
C PHE A 265 5.40 -7.10 5.28
N ASN A 266 4.74 -7.73 4.30
CA ASN A 266 4.35 -9.14 4.37
C ASN A 266 5.19 -10.08 3.49
N SER A 267 6.24 -9.58 2.84
CA SER A 267 7.16 -10.40 2.05
C SER A 267 8.49 -10.64 2.77
N GLU A 268 8.56 -10.50 4.10
CA GLU A 268 9.82 -10.59 4.86
C GLU A 268 10.96 -9.69 4.32
N ASN A 269 10.61 -8.53 3.75
CA ASN A 269 11.51 -7.58 3.04
C ASN A 269 12.08 -8.04 1.68
N GLU A 270 11.61 -9.16 1.12
CA GLU A 270 11.97 -9.57 -0.25
C GLU A 270 11.49 -8.56 -1.31
N ILE A 271 10.32 -7.94 -1.08
CA ILE A 271 9.74 -6.93 -1.95
C ILE A 271 10.02 -5.55 -1.37
N GLN A 272 10.81 -4.77 -2.08
CA GLN A 272 11.02 -3.37 -1.74
C GLN A 272 9.81 -2.52 -2.15
N PRO A 273 9.42 -1.52 -1.34
CA PRO A 273 8.28 -0.69 -1.66
C PRO A 273 8.62 0.21 -2.84
N LEU A 274 7.70 0.35 -3.78
CA LEU A 274 7.84 1.32 -4.85
C LEU A 274 7.77 2.74 -4.30
N PRO A 275 8.64 3.67 -4.77
CA PRO A 275 8.63 5.05 -4.31
C PRO A 275 7.43 5.83 -4.85
N ASP A 276 7.05 6.92 -4.17
CA ASP A 276 5.92 7.78 -4.55
C ASP A 276 6.00 8.29 -5.99
N ILE A 277 7.22 8.55 -6.48
CA ILE A 277 7.45 9.02 -7.83
C ILE A 277 6.92 8.03 -8.89
N ALA A 278 6.91 6.72 -8.61
CA ALA A 278 6.38 5.71 -9.53
C ALA A 278 4.87 5.88 -9.77
N PHE A 279 4.11 6.20 -8.72
CA PHE A 279 2.67 6.46 -8.80
C PHE A 279 2.40 7.84 -9.43
N ASN A 280 3.17 8.86 -9.04
CA ASN A 280 3.00 10.22 -9.57
C ASN A 280 3.31 10.29 -11.08
N VAL A 281 4.31 9.55 -11.56
CA VAL A 281 4.64 9.43 -13.00
C VAL A 281 3.55 8.68 -13.76
N TYR A 282 2.90 7.70 -13.15
CA TYR A 282 1.73 7.06 -13.75
C TYR A 282 0.60 8.07 -13.93
N ASN A 283 0.25 8.80 -12.86
CA ASN A 283 -0.80 9.81 -12.87
C ASN A 283 -0.60 10.89 -13.92
N SER A 284 0.60 11.48 -13.99
CA SER A 284 0.88 12.57 -14.92
C SER A 284 0.80 12.15 -16.39
N LYS A 285 0.91 10.84 -16.67
CA LYS A 285 0.86 10.28 -18.03
C LYS A 285 -0.45 9.56 -18.32
N PHE A 286 -1.32 9.39 -17.34
CA PHE A 286 -2.48 8.52 -17.48
C PHE A 286 -3.49 9.13 -18.45
N PHE A 287 -3.83 8.33 -19.46
CA PHE A 287 -4.92 8.60 -20.38
C PHE A 287 -5.78 7.34 -20.46
N GLU A 288 -7.08 7.48 -20.19
CA GLU A 288 -8.06 6.40 -20.19
C GLU A 288 -8.02 5.59 -21.50
N PRO A 289 -7.87 4.23 -21.44
CA PRO A 289 -7.82 3.40 -22.63
C PRO A 289 -9.18 3.38 -23.34
N LYS A 290 -9.20 3.58 -24.66
CA LYS A 290 -10.43 3.57 -25.46
C LYS A 290 -10.34 2.70 -26.70
N LEU A 291 -11.49 2.23 -27.19
CA LEU A 291 -11.59 1.40 -28.39
C LEU A 291 -10.95 2.07 -29.62
N GLU A 292 -11.00 3.40 -29.73
CA GLU A 292 -10.44 4.13 -30.87
C GLU A 292 -8.91 4.01 -30.98
N GLU A 293 -8.22 3.54 -29.94
CA GLU A 293 -6.79 3.24 -30.01
C GLU A 293 -6.50 2.00 -30.88
N GLY A 294 -7.51 1.16 -31.12
CA GLY A 294 -7.41 -0.10 -31.86
C GLY A 294 -7.57 -1.34 -30.99
N PHE A 295 -8.17 -1.21 -29.80
CA PHE A 295 -8.57 -2.36 -28.99
C PHE A 295 -9.87 -2.96 -29.51
N GLN A 296 -9.94 -4.28 -29.57
CA GLN A 296 -11.19 -5.01 -29.81
C GLN A 296 -12.13 -4.89 -28.61
N GLU A 297 -11.57 -4.86 -27.40
CA GLU A 297 -12.31 -4.77 -26.15
C GLU A 297 -11.46 -4.09 -25.07
N VAL A 298 -12.11 -3.30 -24.21
CA VAL A 298 -11.54 -2.78 -22.96
C VAL A 298 -12.26 -3.43 -21.79
N ILE A 299 -11.55 -4.32 -21.08
CA ILE A 299 -12.04 -5.03 -19.91
C ILE A 299 -11.55 -4.31 -18.65
N HIS A 300 -12.47 -3.96 -17.76
CA HIS A 300 -12.15 -3.42 -16.45
C HIS A 300 -11.88 -4.56 -15.48
N ILE A 301 -10.69 -4.59 -14.87
CA ILE A 301 -10.31 -5.58 -13.85
C ILE A 301 -10.47 -4.94 -12.48
N ASN A 302 -11.37 -5.50 -11.66
CA ASN A 302 -11.57 -5.03 -10.29
C ASN A 302 -10.46 -5.55 -9.38
N PHE A 303 -10.09 -4.77 -8.37
CA PHE A 303 -9.19 -5.26 -7.34
C PHE A 303 -9.97 -6.13 -6.37
N ILE A 304 -9.62 -7.42 -6.31
CA ILE A 304 -10.15 -8.38 -5.36
C ILE A 304 -8.99 -8.84 -4.48
N PHE A 305 -9.18 -8.76 -3.17
CA PHE A 305 -8.21 -9.34 -2.24
C PHE A 305 -8.28 -10.87 -2.32
N GLU A 306 -7.15 -11.50 -2.61
CA GLU A 306 -6.99 -12.95 -2.59
C GLU A 306 -6.07 -13.32 -1.42
N GLY A 307 -6.59 -14.08 -0.46
CA GLY A 307 -5.88 -14.52 0.73
C GLY A 307 -6.85 -15.13 1.75
N ASN A 308 -6.31 -15.82 2.75
CA ASN A 308 -7.09 -16.35 3.87
C ASN A 308 -7.51 -15.25 4.86
N ASP A 309 -8.33 -15.59 5.85
CA ASP A 309 -8.84 -14.63 6.84
C ASP A 309 -7.73 -13.95 7.66
N HIS A 310 -6.63 -14.66 7.93
CA HIS A 310 -5.48 -14.10 8.63
C HIS A 310 -4.76 -13.06 7.76
N GLU A 311 -4.49 -13.37 6.49
CA GLU A 311 -3.92 -12.43 5.53
C GLU A 311 -4.85 -11.23 5.30
N ARG A 312 -6.17 -11.44 5.28
CA ARG A 312 -7.14 -10.34 5.17
C ARG A 312 -7.09 -9.41 6.39
N LYS A 313 -6.95 -9.96 7.60
CA LYS A 313 -6.77 -9.15 8.81
C LYS A 313 -5.52 -8.28 8.70
N ILE A 314 -4.43 -8.83 8.17
CA ILE A 314 -3.19 -8.08 7.95
C ILE A 314 -3.36 -7.02 6.86
N PHE A 315 -4.00 -7.35 5.73
CA PHE A 315 -4.32 -6.39 4.67
C PHE A 315 -5.20 -5.24 5.17
N ASN A 316 -6.07 -5.51 6.15
CA ASN A 316 -6.96 -4.51 6.76
C ASN A 316 -6.27 -3.59 7.79
N LEU A 317 -4.96 -3.75 8.04
CA LEU A 317 -4.19 -2.81 8.85
C LEU A 317 -3.94 -1.52 8.07
N TRP A 318 -3.87 -0.40 8.78
CA TRP A 318 -3.40 0.87 8.25
C TRP A 318 -1.88 0.83 8.00
N TYR A 319 -1.46 1.17 6.78
CA TYR A 319 -0.04 1.27 6.40
C TYR A 319 0.44 2.70 6.11
N SER A 320 -0.45 3.69 6.20
CA SER A 320 -0.16 5.10 5.94
C SER A 320 -1.05 6.02 6.75
#